data_AF-B4LWB6-F1
#
_entry.id   AF-B4LWB6-F1
#
_cell.length_a   1.000
_cell.length_b   1.000
_cell.length_c   1.000
_cell.angle_alpha   90.00
_cell.angle_beta   90.00
_cell.angle_gamma   90.00
#
_symmetry.space_group_name_H-M   'P 1'
#
loop_
_entity.id
_entity.type
_entity.pdbx_description
1 polymer ?
#
loop_
_entity_poly.entity_id
_entity_poly.type
_entity_poly.pdbx_seq_one_letter_code
_entity_poly.pdbx_strand_id
1 'polypeptide(L)'
;MLKVFLIFLGLLALSSATTLYTEAEESTSDPTDTTTAPEACLYERQPWASVNPSQYYICADNKPKLTNCNEGYYFVRNATLSGCIPAKKMNPNCVNLDVTVGPCTGINLKQPQASQVLTNFWLCTEENAAPVELTCVDDKAFVKQEGYLGCFDWEVWRALRGCN
;
A
#
# COMPACT_ATOMS: atom_id res chain seq x y z
N MET A 1 -82.76 -11.44 -5.50
CA MET A 1 -82.85 -12.74 -4.81
C MET A 1 -81.59 -12.91 -3.98
N LEU A 2 -81.80 -13.08 -2.68
CA LEU A 2 -80.83 -13.16 -1.60
C LEU A 2 -80.16 -14.54 -1.57
N LYS A 3 -78.83 -14.59 -1.38
CA LYS A 3 -78.15 -15.71 -0.72
C LYS A 3 -76.81 -15.25 -0.16
N VAL A 4 -76.89 -14.79 1.08
CA VAL A 4 -75.77 -14.69 2.02
C VAL A 4 -75.55 -16.09 2.59
N PHE A 5 -74.31 -16.58 2.57
CA PHE A 5 -73.86 -17.62 3.50
C PHE A 5 -72.48 -17.23 4.04
N LEU A 6 -72.42 -17.26 5.36
CA LEU A 6 -71.35 -16.81 6.24
C LEU A 6 -70.30 -17.92 6.48
N ILE A 7 -69.04 -17.48 6.55
CA ILE A 7 -67.96 -17.85 7.50
C ILE A 7 -67.43 -19.30 7.52
N PHE A 8 -66.10 -19.46 7.34
CA PHE A 8 -65.13 -20.06 8.29
C PHE A 8 -63.72 -19.86 7.71
N LEU A 9 -62.96 -18.86 8.17
CA LEU A 9 -61.95 -18.91 9.25
C LEU A 9 -60.74 -19.81 8.92
N GLY A 10 -59.58 -19.18 8.73
CA GLY A 10 -58.28 -19.82 8.98
C GLY A 10 -57.34 -19.91 7.80
N LEU A 11 -56.66 -18.81 7.45
CA LEU A 11 -55.30 -18.91 6.93
C LEU A 11 -54.42 -17.85 7.62
N LEU A 12 -53.52 -18.36 8.47
CA LEU A 12 -52.36 -17.66 9.01
C LEU A 12 -51.56 -17.06 7.83
N ALA A 13 -51.47 -15.73 7.79
CA ALA A 13 -50.37 -15.05 7.13
C ALA A 13 -49.55 -14.37 8.22
N LEU A 14 -48.43 -15.01 8.59
CA LEU A 14 -47.40 -14.43 9.43
C LEU A 14 -46.85 -13.19 8.70
N SER A 15 -47.32 -12.01 9.09
CA SER A 15 -46.72 -10.74 8.69
C SER A 15 -45.46 -10.51 9.54
N SER A 16 -44.34 -11.08 9.11
CA SER A 16 -43.04 -10.62 9.60
C SER A 16 -42.72 -9.32 8.86
N ALA A 17 -43.04 -8.18 9.46
CA ALA A 17 -42.42 -6.92 9.08
C ALA A 17 -40.94 -7.04 9.45
N THR A 18 -40.10 -7.39 8.49
CA THR A 18 -38.65 -7.39 8.65
C THR A 18 -38.22 -5.93 8.83
N THR A 19 -37.94 -5.55 10.06
CA THR A 19 -37.22 -4.32 10.39
C THR A 19 -35.94 -4.30 9.56
N LEU A 20 -35.69 -3.21 8.85
CA LEU A 20 -34.40 -2.93 8.23
C LEU A 20 -33.39 -2.75 9.36
N TYR A 21 -32.74 -3.85 9.75
CA TYR A 21 -31.47 -3.79 10.46
C TYR A 21 -30.41 -3.62 9.37
N THR A 22 -29.87 -2.41 9.25
CA THR A 22 -28.56 -2.24 8.62
C THR A 22 -27.58 -2.93 9.53
N GLU A 23 -27.25 -4.18 9.21
CA GLU A 23 -26.09 -4.84 9.76
C GLU A 23 -24.88 -4.07 9.20
N ALA A 24 -24.31 -3.22 10.03
CA ALA A 24 -22.96 -2.73 9.81
C ALA A 24 -22.08 -3.97 9.80
N GLU A 25 -21.68 -4.40 8.59
CA GLU A 25 -20.59 -5.35 8.48
C GLU A 25 -19.40 -4.72 9.20
N GLU A 26 -19.03 -5.34 10.32
CA GLU A 26 -17.75 -5.15 10.97
C GLU A 26 -16.69 -5.73 10.02
N SER A 27 -16.43 -5.01 8.94
CA SER A 27 -15.21 -5.16 8.17
C SER A 27 -14.10 -4.73 9.12
N THR A 28 -13.52 -5.73 9.77
CA THR A 28 -12.24 -5.66 10.46
C THR A 28 -11.30 -4.86 9.57
N SER A 29 -11.05 -3.62 9.96
CA SER A 29 -10.11 -2.73 9.30
C SER A 29 -8.71 -3.27 9.58
N ASP A 30 -8.31 -4.24 8.76
CA ASP A 30 -6.91 -4.46 8.44
C ASP A 30 -6.34 -3.09 8.04
N PRO A 31 -5.19 -2.65 8.60
CA PRO A 31 -4.72 -1.28 8.47
C PRO A 31 -4.52 -1.00 6.99
N THR A 32 -5.46 -0.26 6.43
CA THR A 32 -5.58 -0.06 5.00
C THR A 32 -4.59 1.04 4.65
N ASP A 33 -3.41 0.56 4.29
CA ASP A 33 -2.45 1.15 3.36
C ASP A 33 -3.08 2.33 2.58
N THR A 34 -2.71 3.56 2.95
CA THR A 34 -3.34 4.81 2.50
C THR A 34 -3.04 5.17 1.03
N THR A 35 -2.79 4.18 0.18
CA THR A 35 -2.74 4.35 -1.27
C THR A 35 -4.09 4.03 -1.86
N THR A 36 -4.94 5.05 -2.05
CA THR A 36 -6.25 4.88 -2.72
C THR A 36 -6.04 4.33 -4.13
N ALA A 37 -6.42 3.06 -4.33
CA ALA A 37 -6.40 2.44 -5.65
C ALA A 37 -7.30 3.23 -6.61
N PRO A 38 -6.93 3.36 -7.90
CA PRO A 38 -7.78 4.03 -8.88
C PRO A 38 -9.14 3.33 -8.99
N GLU A 39 -10.21 4.10 -9.17
CA GLU A 39 -11.58 3.56 -9.25
C GLU A 39 -11.84 2.75 -10.53
N ALA A 40 -11.07 3.01 -11.59
CA ALA A 40 -11.22 2.38 -12.90
C ALA A 40 -9.86 2.03 -13.52
N CYS A 41 -9.86 1.05 -14.43
CA CYS A 41 -8.66 0.69 -15.18
C CYS A 41 -8.16 1.88 -16.02
N LEU A 42 -6.91 2.29 -15.80
CA LEU A 42 -6.28 3.31 -16.65
C LEU A 42 -5.91 2.76 -18.03
N TYR A 43 -5.50 1.49 -18.09
CA TYR A 43 -5.20 0.80 -19.34
C TYR A 43 -5.73 -0.64 -19.29
N GLU A 44 -6.53 -1.04 -20.28
CA GLU A 44 -7.15 -2.37 -20.30
C GLU A 44 -6.14 -3.52 -20.49
N ARG A 45 -5.06 -3.26 -21.23
CA ARG A 45 -4.12 -4.30 -21.70
C ARG A 45 -2.67 -4.04 -21.33
N GLN A 46 -2.40 -3.06 -20.49
CA GLN A 46 -1.05 -2.68 -20.11
C GLN A 46 -0.97 -2.40 -18.61
N PRO A 47 0.14 -2.75 -17.95
CA PRO A 47 0.36 -2.35 -16.58
C PRO A 47 0.66 -0.85 -16.49
N TRP A 48 0.44 -0.25 -15.32
CA TRP A 48 0.85 1.12 -15.02
C TRP A 48 1.38 1.25 -13.60
N ALA A 49 2.18 2.30 -13.37
CA ALA A 49 2.88 2.47 -12.10
C ALA A 49 1.92 2.80 -10.96
N SER A 50 2.23 2.27 -9.76
CA SER A 50 1.75 2.83 -8.50
C SER A 50 2.68 3.96 -8.04
N VAL A 51 2.26 4.69 -7.01
CA VAL A 51 3.12 5.65 -6.30
C VAL A 51 4.30 4.92 -5.63
N ASN A 52 4.04 3.76 -5.03
CA ASN A 52 5.08 2.83 -4.57
C ASN A 52 5.78 2.21 -5.80
N PRO A 53 7.10 2.42 -6.01
CA PRO A 53 7.82 1.93 -7.18
C PRO A 53 7.96 0.40 -7.21
N SER A 54 7.74 -0.28 -6.08
CA SER A 54 7.74 -1.75 -6.01
C SER A 54 6.40 -2.34 -6.46
N GLN A 55 5.40 -1.48 -6.73
CA GLN A 55 4.05 -1.86 -7.09
C GLN A 55 3.64 -1.31 -8.44
N TYR A 56 2.70 -2.01 -9.07
CA TYR A 56 2.05 -1.60 -10.31
C TYR A 56 0.63 -2.14 -10.36
N TYR A 57 -0.18 -1.54 -11.20
CA TYR A 57 -1.53 -1.99 -11.44
C TYR A 57 -1.60 -2.75 -12.77
N ILE A 58 -2.48 -3.74 -12.81
CA ILE A 58 -2.98 -4.37 -14.03
C ILE A 58 -4.51 -4.25 -14.06
N CYS A 59 -5.10 -4.28 -15.25
CA CYS A 59 -6.55 -4.41 -15.36
C CYS A 59 -6.93 -5.90 -15.36
N ALA A 60 -7.77 -6.29 -14.41
CA ALA A 60 -8.36 -7.63 -14.34
C ALA A 60 -9.86 -7.49 -14.06
N ASP A 61 -10.71 -8.14 -14.85
CA ASP A 61 -12.17 -8.09 -14.69
C ASP A 61 -12.73 -6.66 -14.64
N ASN A 62 -12.21 -5.76 -15.50
CA ASN A 62 -12.52 -4.33 -15.54
C ASN A 62 -12.25 -3.56 -14.24
N LYS A 63 -11.39 -4.10 -13.36
CA LYS A 63 -10.98 -3.47 -12.11
C LYS A 63 -9.45 -3.36 -12.01
N PRO A 64 -8.92 -2.26 -11.47
CA PRO A 64 -7.51 -2.17 -11.12
C PRO A 64 -7.15 -3.21 -10.07
N LYS A 65 -6.08 -3.97 -10.34
CA LYS A 65 -5.48 -4.89 -9.38
C LYS A 65 -4.05 -4.48 -9.11
N LEU A 66 -3.78 -4.09 -7.86
CA LEU A 66 -2.43 -3.80 -7.38
C LEU A 66 -1.61 -5.10 -7.33
N THR A 67 -0.38 -5.04 -7.83
CA THR A 67 0.55 -6.16 -7.95
C THR A 67 1.95 -5.70 -7.56
N ASN A 68 2.72 -6.56 -6.93
CA ASN A 68 4.11 -6.28 -6.53
C ASN A 68 5.11 -6.80 -7.57
N CYS A 69 6.22 -6.08 -7.72
CA CYS A 69 7.45 -6.62 -8.24
C CYS A 69 8.12 -7.54 -7.20
N ASN A 70 9.03 -8.41 -7.66
CA ASN A 70 9.86 -9.18 -6.74
C ASN A 70 10.81 -8.26 -5.96
N GLU A 71 11.28 -8.72 -4.80
CA GLU A 71 12.25 -7.99 -3.99
C GLU A 71 13.48 -7.55 -4.81
N GLY A 72 13.87 -6.28 -4.66
CA GLY A 72 14.97 -5.69 -5.42
C GLY A 72 14.63 -5.32 -6.87
N TYR A 73 13.37 -5.46 -7.29
CA TYR A 73 12.86 -5.02 -8.58
C TYR A 73 11.79 -3.93 -8.41
N TYR A 74 11.75 -3.00 -9.36
CA TYR A 74 10.87 -1.84 -9.36
C TYR A 74 10.22 -1.66 -10.73
N PHE A 75 8.96 -1.27 -10.73
CA PHE A 75 8.20 -1.11 -11.96
C PHE A 75 8.58 0.19 -12.68
N VAL A 76 8.89 0.07 -13.97
CA VAL A 76 9.08 1.21 -14.87
C VAL A 76 8.09 1.09 -16.02
N ARG A 77 7.56 2.22 -16.46
CA ARG A 77 6.85 2.34 -17.74
C ARG A 77 7.27 3.63 -18.41
N ASN A 78 8.00 3.51 -19.51
CA ASN A 78 8.38 4.60 -20.38
C ASN A 78 8.20 4.19 -21.86
N ALA A 79 8.69 5.00 -22.79
CA ALA A 79 8.53 4.75 -24.22
C ALA A 79 9.22 3.47 -24.73
N THR A 80 10.21 2.93 -24.00
CA THR A 80 11.05 1.81 -24.46
C THR A 80 10.94 0.57 -23.59
N LEU A 81 10.47 0.70 -22.34
CA LEU A 81 10.46 -0.38 -21.36
C LEU A 81 9.22 -0.29 -20.47
N SER A 82 8.54 -1.43 -20.30
CA SER A 82 7.45 -1.59 -19.35
C SER A 82 7.61 -2.90 -18.59
N GLY A 83 7.71 -2.83 -17.27
CA GLY A 83 7.84 -3.99 -16.39
C GLY A 83 8.75 -3.75 -15.19
N CYS A 84 8.88 -4.78 -14.36
CA CYS A 84 9.77 -4.78 -13.20
C CYS A 84 11.23 -4.93 -13.64
N ILE A 85 12.08 -4.00 -13.24
CA ILE A 85 13.52 -3.98 -13.53
C ILE A 85 14.33 -4.03 -12.24
N PRO A 86 15.55 -4.60 -12.24
CA PRO A 86 16.37 -4.67 -11.04
C PRO A 86 16.79 -3.25 -10.59
N ALA A 87 16.93 -3.05 -9.28
CA ALA A 87 17.33 -1.78 -8.65
C ALA A 87 18.51 -1.10 -9.35
N LYS A 88 19.52 -1.88 -9.76
CA LYS A 88 20.74 -1.39 -10.42
C LYS A 88 20.50 -0.70 -11.77
N LYS A 89 19.31 -0.87 -12.36
CA LYS A 89 18.89 -0.22 -13.62
C LYS A 89 17.91 0.93 -13.41
N MET A 90 17.47 1.17 -12.18
CA MET A 90 16.62 2.31 -11.83
C MET A 90 17.44 3.60 -11.83
N ASN A 91 16.74 4.73 -11.90
CA ASN A 91 17.33 6.01 -11.55
C ASN A 91 17.87 5.92 -10.09
N PRO A 92 19.15 6.22 -9.82
CA PRO A 92 19.72 6.12 -8.47
C PRO A 92 18.99 6.94 -7.40
N ASN A 93 18.27 8.00 -7.79
CA ASN A 93 17.43 8.77 -6.88
C ASN A 93 16.18 8.00 -6.41
N CYS A 94 15.76 6.98 -7.15
CA CYS A 94 14.57 6.17 -6.90
C CYS A 94 14.87 4.87 -6.14
N VAL A 95 16.13 4.61 -5.76
CA VAL A 95 16.56 3.38 -5.09
C VAL A 95 17.67 3.67 -4.09
N ASN A 96 18.00 2.69 -3.24
CA ASN A 96 19.13 2.75 -2.33
C ASN A 96 20.17 1.69 -2.75
N LEU A 97 21.11 2.06 -3.62
CA LEU A 97 22.14 1.13 -4.13
C LEU A 97 23.40 1.08 -3.28
N ASP A 98 23.81 2.23 -2.74
CA ASP A 98 25.12 2.39 -2.08
C ASP A 98 25.00 2.61 -0.56
N VAL A 99 23.84 2.23 0.01
CA VAL A 99 23.61 2.33 1.45
C VAL A 99 24.38 1.22 2.17
N THR A 100 25.26 1.63 3.09
CA THR A 100 25.95 0.76 4.02
C THR A 100 25.55 1.15 5.44
N VAL A 101 25.04 0.18 6.20
CA VAL A 101 24.69 0.40 7.61
C VAL A 101 25.97 0.45 8.43
N GLY A 102 26.21 1.58 9.09
CA GLY A 102 27.38 1.79 9.94
C GLY A 102 27.19 1.21 11.35
N PRO A 103 28.28 1.10 12.12
CA PRO A 103 28.23 0.62 13.49
C PRO A 103 27.43 1.57 14.40
N CYS A 104 26.94 1.04 15.52
CA CYS A 104 26.20 1.81 16.52
C CYS A 104 27.10 2.65 17.41
N THR A 105 27.69 3.70 16.81
CA THR A 105 28.52 4.69 17.47
C THR A 105 28.21 6.10 16.94
N GLY A 106 28.63 7.13 17.68
CA GLY A 106 28.54 8.53 17.24
C GLY A 106 27.12 8.96 16.86
N ILE A 107 26.93 9.42 15.61
CA ILE A 107 25.63 9.92 15.14
C ILE A 107 24.59 8.80 14.95
N ASN A 108 25.02 7.56 14.70
CA ASN A 108 24.12 6.43 14.47
C ASN A 108 23.35 6.02 15.73
N LEU A 109 23.85 6.38 16.91
CA LEU A 109 23.12 6.21 18.19
C LEU A 109 21.98 7.22 18.38
N LYS A 110 21.99 8.31 17.60
CA LYS A 110 21.05 9.43 17.77
C LYS A 110 20.04 9.51 16.63
N GLN A 111 20.27 8.81 15.53
CA GLN A 111 19.49 8.93 14.32
C GLN A 111 19.40 7.59 13.59
N PRO A 112 18.25 7.29 12.95
CA PRO A 112 18.14 6.13 12.09
C PRO A 112 19.11 6.19 10.92
N GLN A 113 19.44 5.02 10.39
CA GLN A 113 20.23 4.84 9.19
C GLN A 113 19.32 4.31 8.07
N ALA A 114 19.57 4.71 6.82
CA ALA A 114 18.80 4.19 5.70
C ALA A 114 19.04 2.68 5.51
N SER A 115 18.06 1.96 4.97
CA SER A 115 18.23 0.59 4.47
C SER A 115 18.34 0.58 2.94
N GLN A 116 18.80 -0.54 2.36
CA GLN A 116 18.67 -0.79 0.92
C GLN A 116 17.21 -1.02 0.52
N VAL A 117 16.40 -1.54 1.44
CA VAL A 117 14.95 -1.66 1.29
C VAL A 117 14.32 -0.30 1.59
N LEU A 118 13.54 0.25 0.64
CA LEU A 118 13.05 1.63 0.69
C LEU A 118 12.08 1.90 1.84
N THR A 119 11.36 0.88 2.28
CA THR A 119 10.42 0.95 3.40
C THR A 119 11.10 0.71 4.75
N ASN A 120 12.40 0.36 4.77
CA ASN A 120 13.10 0.03 6.01
C ASN A 120 14.14 1.08 6.41
N PHE A 121 14.46 1.07 7.70
CA PHE A 121 15.54 1.83 8.30
C PHE A 121 16.14 1.05 9.46
N TRP A 122 17.35 1.43 9.85
CA TRP A 122 18.10 0.78 10.93
C TRP A 122 18.20 1.70 12.14
N LEU A 123 17.98 1.16 13.32
CA LEU A 123 18.18 1.84 14.61
C LEU A 123 19.28 1.19 15.41
N CYS A 124 19.96 2.01 16.20
CA CYS A 124 20.87 1.55 17.24
C CYS A 124 20.18 1.65 18.59
N THR A 125 20.11 0.54 19.30
CA THR A 125 19.50 0.46 20.64
C THR A 125 20.48 0.85 21.74
N GLU A 126 21.77 0.57 21.53
CA GLU A 126 22.85 0.85 22.47
C GLU A 126 24.20 0.95 21.73
N GLU A 127 25.22 1.51 22.41
CA GLU A 127 26.55 1.69 21.84
C GLU A 127 27.25 0.35 21.59
N ASN A 128 27.85 0.22 20.40
CA ASN A 128 28.53 -0.99 19.90
C ASN A 128 27.65 -2.23 19.68
N ALA A 129 26.32 -2.14 19.86
CA ALA A 129 25.42 -3.22 19.47
C ALA A 129 25.27 -3.33 17.94
N ALA A 130 24.72 -4.46 17.49
CA ALA A 130 24.27 -4.61 16.12
C ALA A 130 23.03 -3.72 15.90
N PRO A 131 22.97 -2.96 14.79
CA PRO A 131 21.79 -2.20 14.46
C PRO A 131 20.61 -3.14 14.16
N VAL A 132 19.40 -2.69 14.46
CA VAL A 132 18.15 -3.42 14.25
C VAL A 132 17.40 -2.79 13.09
N GLU A 133 17.01 -3.59 12.10
CA GLU A 133 16.18 -3.13 10.99
C GLU A 133 14.71 -3.09 11.38
N LEU A 134 14.04 -2.01 11.01
CA LEU A 134 12.62 -1.79 11.21
C LEU A 134 11.99 -1.33 9.89
N THR A 135 10.70 -1.59 9.75
CA THR A 135 9.90 -1.14 8.60
C THR A 135 9.05 0.06 9.00
N CYS A 136 8.96 1.03 8.10
CA CYS A 136 8.01 2.13 8.20
C CYS A 136 6.58 1.61 8.30
N VAL A 137 5.76 2.28 9.10
CA VAL A 137 4.32 1.98 9.18
C VAL A 137 3.59 2.43 7.92
N ASP A 138 2.42 1.86 7.67
CA ASP A 138 1.46 2.27 6.62
C ASP A 138 2.06 2.29 5.19
N ASP A 139 2.93 1.34 4.86
CA ASP A 139 3.67 1.25 3.57
C ASP A 139 4.42 2.54 3.18
N LYS A 140 4.88 3.32 4.16
CA LYS A 140 5.67 4.53 3.89
C LYS A 140 7.12 4.19 3.53
N ALA A 141 7.80 5.14 2.90
CA ALA A 141 9.19 5.02 2.52
C ALA A 141 10.11 5.90 3.36
N PHE A 142 11.27 5.38 3.75
CA PHE A 142 12.22 6.09 4.59
C PHE A 142 13.08 7.07 3.79
N VAL A 143 13.28 8.27 4.33
CA VAL A 143 14.20 9.30 3.82
C VAL A 143 15.20 9.67 4.91
N LYS A 144 16.48 9.73 4.52
CA LYS A 144 17.56 10.40 5.26
C LYS A 144 18.44 11.16 4.27
N GLN A 145 17.99 12.35 3.88
CA GLN A 145 18.66 13.18 2.87
C GLN A 145 18.28 14.66 3.08
N GLU A 146 19.25 15.57 2.90
CA GLU A 146 19.00 17.02 2.82
C GLU A 146 18.17 17.61 3.98
N GLY A 147 18.37 17.10 5.20
CA GLY A 147 17.67 17.56 6.40
C GLY A 147 16.33 16.87 6.67
N TYR A 148 15.85 16.04 5.75
CA TYR A 148 14.69 15.17 5.97
C TYR A 148 15.13 13.84 6.60
N LEU A 149 14.39 13.43 7.63
CA LEU A 149 14.65 12.21 8.39
C LEU A 149 13.33 11.60 8.86
N GLY A 150 12.98 10.43 8.33
CA GLY A 150 11.77 9.72 8.75
C GLY A 150 11.08 8.95 7.63
N CYS A 151 9.89 8.43 7.93
CA CYS A 151 9.02 7.73 6.99
C CYS A 151 8.02 8.72 6.37
N PHE A 152 7.92 8.72 5.04
CA PHE A 152 7.07 9.63 4.27
C PHE A 152 6.18 8.84 3.30
N ASP A 153 5.02 9.40 2.98
CA ASP A 153 4.17 8.86 1.92
C ASP A 153 4.93 8.86 0.59
N TRP A 154 4.64 7.90 -0.29
CA TRP A 154 5.41 7.69 -1.53
C TRP A 154 5.49 8.93 -2.44
N GLU A 155 4.42 9.72 -2.52
CA GLU A 155 4.42 10.97 -3.29
C GLU A 155 5.43 11.99 -2.74
N VAL A 156 5.44 12.16 -1.41
CA VAL A 156 6.39 13.05 -0.73
C VAL A 156 7.80 12.51 -0.85
N TRP A 157 7.99 11.21 -0.64
CA TRP A 157 9.29 10.55 -0.79
C TRP A 157 9.87 10.77 -2.19
N ARG A 158 9.05 10.60 -3.24
CA ARG A 158 9.45 10.84 -4.64
C ARG A 158 9.85 12.28 -4.87
N ALA A 159 9.06 13.22 -4.38
CA ALA A 159 9.34 14.65 -4.50
C ALA A 159 10.66 15.02 -3.81
N LEU A 160 10.89 14.56 -2.58
CA LEU A 160 12.11 14.82 -1.80
C LEU A 160 13.37 14.26 -2.47
N ARG A 161 13.24 13.17 -3.23
CA ARG A 161 14.37 12.54 -3.93
C ARG A 161 14.49 12.93 -5.40
N GLY A 162 13.56 13.72 -5.94
CA GLY A 162 13.51 13.99 -7.38
C GLY A 162 13.29 12.73 -8.22
N CYS A 163 12.49 11.79 -7.72
CA CYS A 163 12.11 10.55 -8.38
C CYS A 163 10.70 10.65 -8.97
N ASN A 164 10.56 11.38 -10.09
CA ASN A 164 9.27 11.59 -10.76
C ASN A 164 9.06 10.60 -11.92
#